data_AF-A0A1W6EW11-F1
#
_entry.id   AF-A0A1W6EW11-F1
#
_cell.length_a   1.000
_cell.length_b   1.000
_cell.length_c   1.000
_cell.angle_alpha   90.00
_cell.angle_beta   90.00
_cell.angle_gamma   90.00
#
_symmetry.space_group_name_H-M   'P 1'
#
loop_
_entity.id
_entity.type
_entity.pdbx_description
1 polymer ?
#
loop_
_entity_poly.entity_id
_entity_poly.type
_entity_poly.pdbx_seq_one_letter_code
_entity_poly.pdbx_strand_id
1 'polypeptide(L)'
;MHNNASLLFEMKLKQELEDIRLAVQTAHENGRDASYCIEDAEYTVQAFQQDAELKFCECEAASWKYALKEYNIITEIVQAGFRALKEIKNIHLKCFRRFFYLSECYAKRTRIARCYVKSFCEKLKFQPTYRRLIFIQMFDKHVICLKTHIKEGMQKVNAYRLISKSCVDGAE
;
A
#
# COMPACT_ATOMS: atom_id res chain seq x y z
N MET A 1 -4.90 -8.25 -3.37
CA MET A 1 -4.04 -8.15 -4.58
C MET A 1 -2.71 -8.82 -4.34
N HIS A 2 -2.11 -8.62 -3.16
CA HIS A 2 -1.02 -9.44 -2.63
C HIS A 2 -1.15 -10.94 -2.93
N ASN A 3 -2.25 -11.59 -2.51
CA ASN A 3 -2.42 -13.03 -2.71
C ASN A 3 -2.38 -13.45 -4.20
N ASN A 4 -2.91 -12.63 -5.10
CA ASN A 4 -2.87 -12.92 -6.54
C ASN A 4 -1.45 -12.75 -7.10
N ALA A 5 -0.73 -11.72 -6.65
CA ALA A 5 0.68 -11.51 -7.03
C ALA A 5 1.56 -12.67 -6.55
N SER A 6 1.38 -13.07 -5.30
CA SER A 6 2.09 -14.17 -4.66
C SER A 6 1.81 -15.48 -5.39
N LEU A 7 0.54 -15.79 -5.64
CA LEU A 7 0.14 -17.01 -6.35
C LEU A 7 0.69 -17.07 -7.79
N LEU A 8 0.66 -15.95 -8.52
CA LEU A 8 1.25 -15.88 -9.87
C LEU A 8 2.77 -16.13 -9.83
N PHE A 9 3.45 -15.56 -8.84
CA PHE A 9 4.90 -15.72 -8.69
C PHE A 9 5.27 -17.14 -8.28
N GLU A 10 4.55 -17.72 -7.31
CA GLU A 10 4.70 -19.11 -6.87
C GLU A 10 4.45 -20.10 -8.01
N MET A 11 3.42 -19.88 -8.82
CA MET A 11 3.16 -20.72 -9.99
C MET A 11 4.35 -20.71 -10.94
N LYS A 12 4.96 -19.55 -11.17
CA LYS A 12 6.12 -19.47 -12.05
C LYS A 12 7.33 -20.19 -11.47
N LEU A 13 7.61 -19.98 -10.19
CA LEU A 13 8.70 -20.66 -9.49
C LEU A 13 8.56 -22.18 -9.50
N LYS A 14 7.34 -22.69 -9.26
CA LYS A 14 7.05 -24.13 -9.35
C LYS A 14 7.26 -24.67 -10.75
N GLN A 15 6.85 -23.92 -11.78
CA GLN A 15 7.08 -24.30 -13.16
C GLN A 15 8.58 -24.39 -13.47
N GLU A 16 9.39 -23.44 -13.01
CA GLU A 16 10.86 -23.51 -13.21
C GLU A 16 11.49 -24.70 -12.51
N LEU A 17 11.06 -25.01 -11.28
CA LEU A 17 11.58 -26.15 -10.55
C LEU A 17 11.25 -27.47 -11.27
N GLU A 18 10.05 -27.57 -11.83
CA GLU A 18 9.63 -28.77 -12.57
C GLU A 18 10.38 -28.90 -13.91
N ASP A 19 10.62 -27.79 -14.61
CA ASP A 19 11.47 -27.76 -15.81
C ASP A 19 12.89 -28.29 -15.48
N ILE A 20 13.46 -27.91 -14.33
CA ILE A 20 14.78 -28.37 -13.87
C ILE A 20 14.75 -29.86 -13.52
N ARG A 21 13.73 -30.33 -12.80
CA ARG A 21 13.56 -31.76 -12.46
C ARG A 21 13.51 -32.64 -13.71
N LEU A 22 12.76 -32.21 -14.73
CA LEU A 22 12.69 -32.91 -16.02
C LEU A 22 14.06 -32.93 -16.72
N ALA A 23 14.79 -31.81 -16.71
CA ALA A 23 16.11 -31.72 -17.32
C ALA A 23 17.13 -32.65 -16.61
N VAL A 24 17.11 -32.69 -15.28
CA VAL A 24 17.97 -33.57 -14.47
C VAL A 24 17.63 -35.04 -14.69
N GLN A 25 16.34 -35.39 -14.75
CA GLN A 25 15.92 -36.76 -15.08
C GLN A 25 16.43 -37.17 -16.47
N THR A 26 16.33 -36.27 -17.45
CA THR A 26 16.85 -36.51 -18.80
C THR A 26 18.37 -36.69 -18.80
N ALA A 27 19.11 -35.90 -18.00
CA ALA A 27 20.56 -36.06 -17.87
C ALA A 27 20.93 -37.42 -17.24
N HIS A 28 20.20 -37.82 -16.20
CA HIS A 28 20.37 -39.11 -15.54
C HIS A 28 20.12 -40.31 -16.47
N GLU A 29 19.06 -40.25 -17.28
CA GLU A 29 18.78 -41.25 -18.31
C GLU A 29 19.89 -41.34 -19.37
N ASN A 30 20.64 -40.26 -19.58
CA ASN A 30 21.81 -40.20 -20.46
C ASN A 30 23.13 -40.54 -19.75
N GLY A 31 23.08 -40.99 -18.49
CA GLY A 31 24.25 -41.43 -17.72
C GLY A 31 25.06 -40.31 -17.05
N ARG A 32 24.52 -39.09 -16.95
CA ARG A 32 25.14 -37.94 -16.26
C ARG A 32 24.50 -37.71 -14.90
N ASP A 33 25.30 -37.44 -13.86
CA ASP A 33 24.76 -37.14 -12.53
C ASP A 33 24.56 -35.63 -12.32
N ALA A 34 23.32 -35.17 -12.53
CA ALA A 34 22.92 -33.78 -12.33
C ALA A 34 22.07 -33.57 -11.05
N SER A 35 22.05 -34.52 -10.12
CA SER A 35 21.13 -34.52 -8.97
C SER A 35 21.31 -33.29 -8.06
N TYR A 36 22.55 -32.81 -7.90
CA TYR A 36 22.90 -31.62 -7.13
C TYR A 36 22.28 -30.32 -7.68
N CYS A 37 21.96 -30.27 -8.98
CA CYS A 37 21.29 -29.11 -9.59
C CYS A 37 19.85 -28.94 -9.09
N ILE A 38 19.19 -30.02 -8.63
CA ILE A 38 17.84 -29.94 -8.04
C ILE A 38 17.92 -29.29 -6.65
N GLU A 39 18.87 -29.71 -5.82
CA GLU A 39 19.01 -29.17 -4.45
C GLU A 39 19.28 -27.66 -4.47
N ASP A 40 20.18 -27.20 -5.34
CA ASP A 40 20.45 -25.77 -5.53
C ASP A 40 19.23 -25.00 -6.06
N ALA A 41 18.45 -25.63 -6.94
CA ALA A 41 17.21 -25.06 -7.46
C ALA A 41 16.13 -24.92 -6.39
N GLU A 42 15.94 -25.93 -5.55
CA GLU A 42 14.98 -25.88 -4.46
C GLU A 42 15.33 -24.76 -3.47
N TYR A 43 16.61 -24.65 -3.10
CA TYR A 43 17.09 -23.57 -2.22
C TYR A 43 16.89 -22.18 -2.84
N THR A 44 17.27 -22.02 -4.11
CA THR A 44 17.17 -20.73 -4.81
C THR A 44 15.72 -20.31 -5.02
N VAL A 45 14.85 -21.25 -5.40
CA VAL A 45 13.41 -21.01 -5.53
C VAL A 45 12.80 -20.56 -4.21
N GLN A 46 13.16 -21.21 -3.09
CA GLN A 46 12.68 -20.83 -1.77
C GLN A 46 13.15 -19.42 -1.39
N ALA A 47 14.40 -19.08 -1.68
CA ALA A 47 14.93 -17.74 -1.44
C ALA A 47 14.19 -16.67 -2.27
N PHE A 48 13.88 -16.95 -3.54
CA PHE A 48 13.09 -16.05 -4.38
C PHE A 48 11.65 -15.88 -3.87
N GLN A 49 11.02 -16.95 -3.41
CA GLN A 49 9.67 -16.87 -2.84
C GLN A 49 9.65 -15.98 -1.58
N GLN A 50 10.62 -16.15 -0.68
CA GLN A 50 10.71 -15.35 0.54
C GLN A 50 11.00 -13.87 0.25
N ASP A 51 11.93 -13.58 -0.67
CA ASP A 51 12.24 -12.21 -1.09
C ASP A 51 11.01 -11.53 -1.71
N ALA A 52 10.30 -12.21 -2.60
CA ALA A 52 9.10 -11.67 -3.23
C ALA A 52 7.98 -11.41 -2.21
N GLU A 53 7.74 -12.35 -1.29
CA GLU A 53 6.72 -12.21 -0.26
C GLU A 53 7.00 -11.02 0.67
N LEU A 54 8.28 -10.84 1.05
CA LEU A 54 8.71 -9.68 1.82
C LEU A 54 8.43 -8.38 1.06
N LYS A 55 8.77 -8.31 -0.23
CA LYS A 55 8.53 -7.13 -1.08
C LYS A 55 7.04 -6.83 -1.24
N PHE A 56 6.21 -7.86 -1.39
CA PHE A 56 4.77 -7.68 -1.49
C PHE A 56 4.16 -7.17 -0.17
N CYS A 57 4.64 -7.68 0.98
CA CYS A 57 4.27 -7.17 2.30
C CYS A 57 4.69 -5.70 2.49
N GLU A 58 5.90 -5.33 2.04
CA GLU A 58 6.39 -3.95 2.06
C GLU A 58 5.48 -3.01 1.23
N CYS A 59 5.01 -3.46 0.06
CA CYS A 59 4.05 -2.70 -0.76
C CYS A 59 2.73 -2.45 -0.02
N GLU A 60 2.20 -3.44 0.69
CA GLU A 60 0.98 -3.29 1.49
C GLU A 60 1.20 -2.30 2.65
N ALA A 61 2.26 -2.49 3.43
CA ALA A 61 2.58 -1.65 4.58
C ALA A 61 2.80 -0.18 4.18
N ALA A 62 3.55 0.07 3.10
CA ALA A 62 3.79 1.42 2.58
C ALA A 62 2.50 2.11 2.11
N SER A 63 1.61 1.35 1.46
CA SER A 63 0.33 1.84 0.95
C SER A 63 -0.63 2.20 2.10
N TRP A 64 -0.71 1.36 3.14
CA TRP A 64 -1.49 1.66 4.34
C TRP A 64 -0.96 2.86 5.11
N LYS A 65 0.37 2.98 5.26
CA LYS A 65 1.00 4.14 5.91
C LYS A 65 0.66 5.44 5.18
N TYR A 66 0.65 5.43 3.84
CA TYR A 66 0.21 6.57 3.05
C TYR A 66 -1.28 6.89 3.31
N ALA A 67 -2.16 5.89 3.24
CA ALA A 67 -3.58 6.10 3.49
C ALA A 67 -3.84 6.71 4.87
N LEU A 68 -3.21 6.17 5.93
CA LEU A 68 -3.35 6.68 7.29
C LEU A 68 -2.89 8.14 7.43
N LYS A 69 -1.79 8.52 6.77
CA LYS A 69 -1.28 9.90 6.78
C LYS A 69 -2.27 10.87 6.12
N GLU A 70 -2.78 10.51 4.95
CA GLU A 70 -3.74 11.35 4.22
C GLU A 70 -5.13 11.36 4.89
N TYR A 71 -5.48 10.31 5.63
CA TYR A 71 -6.73 10.23 6.38
C TYR A 71 -6.85 11.27 7.52
N ASN A 72 -5.75 11.96 7.85
CA ASN A 72 -5.70 13.00 8.87
C ASN A 72 -6.59 14.23 8.56
N ILE A 73 -7.22 14.32 7.39
CA ILE A 73 -8.22 15.37 7.10
C ILE A 73 -9.39 15.37 8.08
N ILE A 74 -9.70 14.24 8.71
CA ILE A 74 -10.77 14.14 9.72
C ILE A 74 -10.41 15.02 10.92
N THR A 75 -9.14 15.05 11.31
CA THR A 75 -8.64 15.93 12.35
C THR A 75 -8.89 17.39 11.99
N GLU A 76 -8.72 17.78 10.72
CA GLU A 76 -9.04 19.14 10.28
C GLU A 76 -10.53 19.45 10.32
N ILE A 77 -11.39 18.50 9.94
CA ILE A 77 -12.85 18.63 10.02
C ILE A 77 -13.27 18.81 11.48
N VAL A 78 -12.76 17.96 12.37
CA VAL A 78 -13.01 18.02 13.81
C VAL A 78 -12.53 19.35 14.39
N GLN A 79 -11.33 19.81 14.03
CA GLN A 79 -10.81 21.11 14.45
C GLN A 79 -11.68 22.29 13.96
N ALA A 80 -12.19 22.23 12.73
CA ALA A 80 -13.12 23.24 12.23
C ALA A 80 -14.43 23.27 13.05
N GLY A 81 -14.97 22.10 13.41
CA GLY A 81 -16.13 21.97 14.29
C GLY A 81 -15.85 22.53 15.69
N PHE A 82 -14.70 22.22 16.29
CA PHE A 82 -14.30 22.77 17.59
C PHE A 82 -14.17 24.29 17.56
N ARG A 83 -13.62 24.88 16.49
CA ARG A 83 -13.54 26.34 16.33
C ARG A 83 -14.92 26.97 16.27
N ALA A 84 -15.88 26.36 15.56
CA ALA A 84 -17.26 26.81 15.51
C ALA A 84 -17.92 26.77 16.90
N LEU A 85 -17.83 25.64 17.62
CA LEU A 85 -18.40 25.49 18.97
C LEU A 85 -17.77 26.45 19.98
N LYS A 86 -16.45 26.60 19.95
CA LYS A 86 -15.73 27.55 20.81
C LYS A 86 -16.21 28.98 20.59
N GLU A 87 -16.48 29.35 19.33
CA GLU A 87 -16.90 30.70 19.02
C GLU A 87 -18.37 30.98 19.35
N ILE A 88 -19.24 29.98 19.22
CA ILE A 88 -20.62 30.03 19.76
C ILE A 88 -20.59 30.21 21.28
N LYS A 89 -19.75 29.46 22.00
CA LYS A 89 -19.56 29.62 23.45
C LYS A 89 -19.02 31.02 23.81
N ASN A 90 -18.10 31.56 23.01
CA ASN A 90 -17.56 32.90 23.23
C ASN A 90 -18.59 34.01 23.02
N ILE A 91 -19.56 33.85 22.10
CA ILE A 91 -20.68 34.79 21.96
C ILE A 91 -21.44 34.89 23.29
N HIS A 92 -21.84 33.73 23.83
CA HIS A 92 -22.56 33.68 25.11
C HIS A 92 -21.74 34.26 26.27
N LEU A 93 -20.44 34.00 26.34
CA LEU A 93 -19.62 34.49 27.46
C LEU A 93 -19.23 35.97 27.36
N LYS A 94 -18.96 36.47 26.15
CA LYS A 94 -18.37 37.82 25.96
C LYS A 94 -19.41 38.88 25.61
N CYS A 95 -20.45 38.53 24.86
CA CYS A 95 -21.45 39.52 24.45
C CYS A 95 -22.53 39.73 25.53
N PHE A 96 -22.85 38.70 26.32
CA PHE A 96 -23.81 38.80 27.44
C PHE A 96 -23.31 39.71 28.58
N ARG A 97 -21.99 39.92 28.69
CA ARG A 97 -21.35 40.76 29.72
C ARG A 97 -21.25 42.26 29.36
N ARG A 98 -21.63 42.68 28.15
CA ARG A 98 -21.46 44.07 27.66
C ARG A 98 -22.79 44.71 27.26
N PHE A 99 -23.54 45.21 28.24
CA PHE A 99 -24.88 45.78 28.06
C PHE A 99 -24.96 46.90 26.99
N PHE A 100 -23.97 47.80 26.90
CA PHE A 100 -24.00 48.94 25.98
C PHE A 100 -23.61 48.64 24.52
N TYR A 101 -23.01 47.48 24.24
CA TYR A 101 -22.53 47.08 22.89
C TYR A 101 -23.03 45.69 22.50
N LEU A 102 -24.15 45.28 23.08
CA LEU A 102 -24.65 43.91 23.01
C LEU A 102 -24.98 43.56 21.54
N SER A 103 -25.79 44.37 20.87
CA SER A 103 -26.21 44.15 19.47
C SER A 103 -25.02 44.04 18.50
N GLU A 104 -24.04 44.92 18.62
CA GLU A 104 -22.85 44.94 17.75
C GLU A 104 -21.91 43.76 18.02
N CYS A 105 -21.72 43.41 19.30
CA CYS A 105 -20.94 42.22 19.69
C CYS A 105 -21.57 40.94 19.15
N TYR A 106 -22.89 40.78 19.33
CA TYR A 106 -23.63 39.64 18.81
C TYR A 106 -23.55 39.58 17.29
N ALA A 107 -23.78 40.69 16.58
CA ALA A 107 -23.72 40.72 15.12
C ALA A 107 -22.33 40.32 14.59
N LYS A 108 -21.26 40.91 15.12
CA LYS A 108 -19.88 40.63 14.67
C LYS A 108 -19.46 39.19 14.93
N ARG A 109 -19.70 38.68 16.15
CA ARG A 109 -19.28 37.32 16.52
C ARG A 109 -20.16 36.24 15.90
N THR A 110 -21.46 36.49 15.73
CA THR A 110 -22.36 35.56 15.01
C THR A 110 -21.95 35.41 13.55
N ARG A 111 -21.51 36.50 12.90
CA ARG A 111 -20.95 36.44 11.55
C ARG A 111 -19.71 35.53 11.49
N ILE A 112 -18.78 35.65 12.44
CA ILE A 112 -17.58 34.80 12.54
C ILE A 112 -17.98 33.34 12.80
N ALA A 113 -18.90 33.08 13.72
CA ALA A 113 -19.39 31.73 14.00
C ALA A 113 -20.03 31.08 12.77
N ARG A 114 -20.84 31.83 12.01
CA ARG A 114 -21.41 31.37 10.72
C ARG A 114 -20.33 30.98 9.72
N CYS A 115 -19.24 31.74 9.63
CA CYS A 115 -18.10 31.37 8.77
C CYS A 115 -17.46 30.03 9.19
N TYR A 116 -17.26 29.81 10.49
CA TYR A 116 -16.71 28.54 10.98
C TYR A 116 -17.68 27.36 10.78
N VAL A 117 -18.98 27.55 11.01
CA VAL A 117 -20.01 26.53 10.75
C VAL A 117 -20.06 26.18 9.26
N LYS A 118 -20.07 27.18 8.38
CA LYS A 118 -20.06 26.96 6.93
C LYS A 118 -18.82 26.18 6.50
N SER A 119 -17.64 26.56 6.98
CA SER A 119 -16.40 25.85 6.69
C SER A 119 -16.44 24.39 7.18
N PHE A 120 -16.98 24.14 8.38
CA PHE A 120 -17.19 22.78 8.89
C PHE A 120 -18.12 21.97 7.98
N CYS A 121 -19.29 22.52 7.63
CA CYS A 121 -20.26 21.84 6.76
C CYS A 121 -19.68 21.53 5.38
N GLU A 122 -18.93 22.45 4.78
CA GLU A 122 -18.25 22.23 3.50
C GLU A 122 -17.22 21.11 3.61
N LYS A 123 -16.30 21.18 4.59
CA LYS A 123 -15.30 20.12 4.79
C LYS A 123 -15.95 18.76 5.08
N LEU A 124 -17.02 18.73 5.87
CA LEU A 124 -17.78 17.50 6.16
C LEU A 124 -18.44 16.93 4.90
N LYS A 125 -19.03 17.77 4.05
CA LYS A 125 -19.65 17.36 2.79
C LYS A 125 -18.64 16.76 1.81
N PHE A 126 -17.43 17.30 1.77
CA PHE A 126 -16.35 16.79 0.90
C PHE A 126 -15.64 15.55 1.45
N GLN A 127 -15.86 15.19 2.72
CA GLN A 127 -15.15 14.09 3.38
C GLN A 127 -15.33 12.73 2.70
N PRO A 128 -16.52 12.31 2.25
CA PRO A 128 -16.68 11.03 1.55
C PRO A 128 -15.91 10.99 0.22
N THR A 129 -15.96 12.07 -0.55
CA THR A 129 -15.23 12.20 -1.83
C THR A 129 -13.73 12.17 -1.63
N TYR A 130 -13.23 12.88 -0.63
CA TYR A 130 -11.81 12.90 -0.29
C TYR A 130 -11.32 11.53 0.20
N ARG A 131 -12.10 10.84 1.04
CA ARG A 131 -11.80 9.45 1.45
C ARG A 131 -11.69 8.52 0.24
N ARG A 132 -12.66 8.59 -0.68
CA ARG A 132 -12.64 7.80 -1.91
C ARG A 132 -11.38 8.07 -2.74
N LEU A 133 -10.98 9.33 -2.87
CA LEU A 133 -9.75 9.71 -3.58
C LEU A 133 -8.51 9.11 -2.93
N ILE A 134 -8.37 9.17 -1.60
CA ILE A 134 -7.24 8.56 -0.89
C ILE A 134 -7.21 7.05 -1.14
N PHE A 135 -8.35 6.38 -1.02
CA PHE A 135 -8.42 4.94 -1.26
C PHE A 135 -7.98 4.60 -2.68
N ILE A 136 -8.46 5.32 -3.69
CA ILE A 136 -8.04 5.11 -5.09
C ILE A 136 -6.53 5.31 -5.23
N GLN A 137 -5.97 6.40 -4.71
CA GLN A 137 -4.53 6.66 -4.78
C GLN A 137 -3.70 5.61 -4.03
N MET A 138 -4.20 5.11 -2.90
CA MET A 138 -3.56 4.03 -2.14
C MET A 138 -3.58 2.73 -2.95
N PHE A 139 -4.71 2.38 -3.56
CA PHE A 139 -4.80 1.22 -4.46
C PHE A 139 -3.83 1.35 -5.63
N ASP A 140 -3.82 2.49 -6.33
CA ASP A 140 -2.93 2.69 -7.49
C ASP A 140 -1.45 2.52 -7.11
N LYS A 141 -1.02 3.11 -5.99
CA LYS A 141 0.34 2.94 -5.47
C LYS A 141 0.66 1.50 -5.14
N HIS A 142 -0.27 0.79 -4.49
CA HIS A 142 -0.11 -0.62 -4.15
C HIS A 142 0.05 -1.47 -5.41
N VAL A 143 -0.80 -1.27 -6.43
CA VAL A 143 -0.73 -2.01 -7.70
C VAL A 143 0.57 -1.75 -8.43
N ILE A 144 1.01 -0.49 -8.52
CA ILE A 144 2.27 -0.14 -9.17
C ILE A 144 3.44 -0.81 -8.46
N CYS A 145 3.48 -0.77 -7.13
CA CYS A 145 4.51 -1.41 -6.32
C CYS A 145 4.56 -2.93 -6.57
N LEU A 146 3.42 -3.61 -6.50
CA LEU A 146 3.33 -5.05 -6.77
C LEU A 146 3.81 -5.38 -8.19
N LYS A 147 3.38 -4.63 -9.20
CA LYS A 147 3.80 -4.86 -10.60
C LYS A 147 5.30 -4.73 -10.78
N THR A 148 5.93 -3.74 -10.13
CA THR A 148 7.38 -3.54 -10.17
C THR A 148 8.11 -4.74 -9.58
N HIS A 149 7.75 -5.18 -8.38
CA HIS A 149 8.44 -6.30 -7.73
C HIS A 149 8.15 -7.65 -8.40
N ILE A 150 6.95 -7.87 -8.97
CA ILE A 150 6.70 -9.02 -9.83
C ILE A 150 7.67 -9.00 -11.01
N LYS A 151 7.82 -7.85 -11.69
CA LYS A 151 8.72 -7.74 -12.85
C LYS A 151 10.18 -8.01 -12.47
N GLU A 152 10.65 -7.44 -11.36
CA GLU A 152 12.00 -7.68 -10.84
C GLU A 152 12.21 -9.15 -10.46
N GLY A 153 11.26 -9.75 -9.75
CA GLY A 153 11.28 -11.17 -9.41
C GLY A 153 11.35 -12.05 -10.65
N MET A 154 10.52 -11.77 -11.66
CA MET A 154 10.51 -12.52 -12.93
C MET A 154 11.85 -12.40 -13.68
N GLN A 155 12.53 -11.25 -13.58
CA GLN A 155 13.88 -11.10 -14.13
C GLN A 155 14.90 -11.99 -13.42
N LYS A 156 14.84 -12.08 -12.08
CA LYS A 156 15.70 -12.99 -11.31
C LYS A 156 15.45 -14.45 -11.68
N VAL A 157 14.17 -14.84 -11.79
CA VAL A 157 13.76 -16.20 -12.20
C VAL A 157 14.29 -16.54 -13.60
N ASN A 158 14.14 -15.63 -14.56
CA ASN A 158 14.64 -15.84 -15.93
C ASN A 158 16.17 -15.93 -15.99
N ALA A 159 16.89 -15.14 -15.17
CA ALA A 159 18.33 -15.25 -15.06
C ALA A 159 18.76 -16.59 -14.45
N TYR A 160 18.04 -17.04 -13.41
CA TYR A 160 18.28 -18.32 -12.76
C TYR A 160 18.08 -19.51 -13.71
N ARG A 161 17.06 -19.47 -14.57
CA ARG A 161 16.83 -20.50 -15.61
C ARG A 161 18.08 -20.75 -16.47
N LEU A 162 18.87 -19.72 -16.79
CA LEU A 162 20.10 -19.89 -17.56
C LEU A 162 21.18 -20.61 -16.75
N ILE A 163 21.29 -20.29 -15.47
CA ILE A 163 22.24 -20.89 -14.53
C ILE A 163 21.88 -22.37 -14.31
N SER A 164 20.62 -22.67 -14.02
CA SER A 164 20.16 -24.04 -13.79
C SER A 164 20.33 -24.91 -15.04
N LYS A 165 20.04 -24.36 -16.23
CA LYS A 165 20.32 -25.05 -17.48
C LYS A 165 21.82 -25.36 -17.64
N SER A 166 22.69 -24.39 -17.38
CA SER A 166 24.13 -24.60 -17.44
C SER A 166 24.62 -25.64 -16.43
N CYS A 167 23.97 -25.74 -15.26
CA CYS A 167 24.27 -26.76 -14.26
C CYS A 167 23.99 -28.16 -14.81
N VAL A 168 22.81 -28.37 -15.40
CA VAL A 168 22.41 -29.68 -15.94
C VAL A 168 23.21 -30.05 -17.18
N ASP A 169 23.42 -29.10 -18.10
CA ASP A 169 24.15 -29.35 -19.35
C ASP A 169 25.64 -29.69 -19.10
N GLY A 170 26.22 -29.14 -18.03
CA GLY A 170 27.62 -29.33 -17.65
C GLY A 170 27.89 -30.46 -16.65
N ALA A 171 26.88 -31.22 -16.25
CA ALA A 171 27.03 -32.36 -15.35
C ALA A 171 27.77 -33.53 -16.04
N GLU A 172 28.69 -34.17 -15.32
CA GLU A 172 29.51 -35.32 -15.78
C GLU A 172 28.77 -36.67 -15.64
#